data_AF-A0A1F1KH89-F1
#
_entry.id   AF-A0A1F1KH89-F1
#
_cell.length_a   1.000
_cell.length_b   1.000
_cell.length_c   1.000
_cell.angle_alpha   90.00
_cell.angle_beta   90.00
_cell.angle_gamma   90.00
#
_symmetry.space_group_name_H-M   'P 1'
#
loop_
_entity.id
_entity.type
_entity.pdbx_description
1 polymer ?
#
loop_
_entity_poly.entity_id
_entity_poly.type
_entity_poly.pdbx_seq_one_letter_code
_entity_poly.pdbx_strand_id
1 'polypeptide(L)' 'MARQDIRTKVKLRSTESAFTYITEKNRRNDPDRLELRRYDPTLRRHTLFRETR' A
#
# COMPACT_ATOMS: atom_id res chain seq x y z
N MET A 1 -26.75 -10.94 3.16
CA MET A 1 -25.36 -11.08 3.65
C MET A 1 -24.50 -10.07 2.90
N ALA A 2 -23.84 -9.14 3.60
CA ALA A 2 -22.93 -8.20 2.95
C ALA A 2 -21.80 -9.01 2.30
N ARG A 3 -21.67 -8.93 0.97
CA ARG A 3 -20.50 -9.47 0.27
C ARG A 3 -19.29 -8.76 0.86
N GLN A 4 -18.47 -9.47 1.63
CA GLN A 4 -17.15 -8.95 1.99
C GLN A 4 -16.42 -8.70 0.68
N ASP A 5 -16.22 -7.43 0.37
CA ASP A 5 -15.50 -7.05 -0.84
C ASP A 5 -14.08 -7.62 -0.72
N ILE A 6 -13.77 -8.56 -1.61
CA ILE A 6 -12.52 -9.33 -1.61
C ILE A 6 -11.32 -8.36 -1.72
N ARG A 7 -11.55 -7.20 -2.33
CA ARG A 7 -10.60 -6.10 -2.45
C ARG A 7 -10.78 -5.12 -1.31
N THR A 8 -9.72 -4.88 -0.56
CA THR A 8 -9.69 -3.89 0.51
C THR A 8 -8.72 -2.76 0.19
N LYS A 9 -9.15 -1.52 0.46
CA LYS A 9 -8.27 -0.34 0.43
C LYS A 9 -7.23 -0.44 1.53
N VAL A 10 -5.97 -0.31 1.15
CA VAL A 10 -4.80 -0.31 2.01
C VAL A 10 -3.99 0.95 1.76
N LYS A 11 -3.30 1.42 2.82
CA LYS A 11 -2.42 2.57 2.74
C LYS A 11 -0.98 2.08 2.62
N LEU A 12 -0.25 2.56 1.63
CA LEU A 12 1.17 2.29 1.46
C LEU A 12 1.93 3.55 1.86
N ARG A 13 2.70 3.51 2.94
CA ARG A 13 3.50 4.64 3.43
C ARG A 13 4.96 4.48 3.02
N SER A 14 5.59 5.56 2.55
CA SER A 14 7.02 5.59 2.26
C SER A 14 7.85 5.32 3.52
N THR A 15 8.93 4.57 3.39
CA THR A 15 9.86 4.36 4.53
C THR A 15 10.69 5.59 4.84
N GLU A 16 10.81 6.52 3.89
CA GLU A 16 11.74 7.65 3.97
C GLU A 16 11.02 9.01 3.99
N SER A 17 9.70 9.04 3.74
CA SER A 17 8.91 10.27 3.77
C SER A 17 7.52 10.05 4.39
N ALA A 18 6.79 11.15 4.62
CA ALA A 18 5.40 11.11 5.07
C ALA A 18 4.39 10.77 3.95
N PHE A 19 4.85 10.59 2.70
CA PHE A 19 3.98 10.34 1.57
C PHE A 19 3.30 8.98 1.66
N THR A 20 2.00 8.93 1.31
CA THR A 20 1.19 7.71 1.40
C THR A 20 0.34 7.53 0.14
N TYR A 21 0.39 6.34 -0.45
CA TYR A 21 -0.53 5.92 -1.50
C TYR A 21 -1.73 5.19 -0.92
N ILE A 22 -2.89 5.34 -1.56
CA ILE A 22 -4.06 4.51 -1.31
C ILE A 22 -4.20 3.55 -2.50
N THR A 23 -4.21 2.26 -2.21
CA THR A 23 -4.34 1.20 -3.23
C THR A 23 -5.32 0.16 -2.75
N GLU A 24 -5.92 -0.59 -3.67
CA GLU A 24 -6.74 -1.75 -3.32
C GLU A 24 -5.89 -3.01 -3.45
N LYS A 25 -5.93 -3.87 -2.43
CA LYS A 25 -5.33 -5.21 -2.50
C LYS A 25 -6.38 -6.29 -2.30
N ASN A 26 -6.14 -7.43 -2.92
CA ASN A 26 -6.97 -8.62 -2.71
C ASN A 26 -6.40 -9.42 -1.53
N ARG A 27 -7.08 -9.41 -0.38
CA ARG A 27 -6.62 -10.13 0.82
C ARG A 27 -6.54 -11.65 0.67
N ARG A 28 -7.22 -12.23 -0.33
CA ARG A 28 -7.19 -13.67 -0.60
C ARG A 28 -5.90 -14.09 -1.31
N ASN A 29 -5.37 -13.24 -2.18
CA ASN A 29 -4.15 -13.54 -2.93
C ASN A 29 -2.91 -13.07 -2.17
N ASP A 30 -3.01 -11.91 -1.49
CA ASP A 30 -1.90 -11.27 -0.78
C ASP A 30 -2.29 -11.04 0.69
N PRO A 31 -2.26 -12.10 1.53
CA PRO A 31 -2.60 -11.99 2.95
C PRO A 31 -1.57 -11.17 3.74
N ASP A 32 -0.31 -11.22 3.33
CA ASP A 32 0.81 -10.54 3.98
C ASP A 32 0.82 -9.02 3.71
N ARG A 33 1.69 -8.30 4.44
CA ARG A 33 1.89 -6.86 4.24
C ARG A 33 2.58 -6.61 2.91
N LEU A 34 2.02 -5.71 2.10
CA LEU A 34 2.66 -5.30 0.85
C LEU A 34 3.88 -4.41 1.10
N GLU A 35 5.00 -4.79 0.49
CA GLU A 35 6.21 -3.96 0.36
C GLU A 35 6.49 -3.73 -1.12
N LEU A 36 6.34 -2.49 -1.58
CA LEU A 36 6.44 -2.15 -3.00
C LEU A 36 7.41 -0.99 -3.19
N ARG A 37 8.27 -1.08 -4.20
CA ARG A 37 9.08 0.08 -4.64
C ARG A 37 8.22 0.99 -5.51
N ARG A 38 7.96 2.21 -5.04
CA ARG A 38 7.22 3.24 -5.78
C ARG A 38 7.96 4.57 -5.75
N TYR A 39 7.65 5.41 -6.74
CA TYR A 39 8.18 6.76 -6.78
C TYR A 39 7.65 7.56 -5.59
N ASP A 40 8.53 8.26 -4.90
CA ASP A 40 8.17 9.20 -3.85
C ASP A 40 8.25 10.63 -4.44
N PRO A 41 7.12 11.36 -4.56
CA PRO A 41 7.14 12.71 -5.09
C PRO A 41 7.85 13.72 -4.19
N THR A 42 8.01 13.41 -2.90
CA THR A 42 8.70 14.27 -1.93
C THR A 42 10.21 14.20 -2.11
N LEU A 43 10.75 12.97 -2.25
CA LEU A 43 12.17 12.71 -2.40
C LEU A 43 12.62 12.64 -3.87
N ARG A 44 11.66 12.66 -4.80
CA ARG A 44 11.84 12.55 -6.26
C ARG A 44 12.64 11.32 -6.70
N ARG A 45 12.46 10.20 -6.00
CA ARG A 45 13.12 8.92 -6.29
C ARG A 45 12.24 7.74 -5.93
N HIS A 46 12.56 6.55 -6.45
CA HIS A 46 11.87 5.33 -6.04
C HIS A 46 12.36 4.87 -4.68
N THR A 47 11.45 4.79 -3.71
CA THR A 47 11.70 4.31 -2.35
C THR A 47 10.83 3.10 -2.06
N LEU A 48 11.08 2.45 -0.92
CA LEU A 48 10.24 1.36 -0.44
C LEU A 48 8.99 1.93 0.23
N PHE A 49 7.84 1.39 -0.12
CA PHE A 49 6.56 1.69 0.48
C PHE A 49 6.03 0.44 1.20
N ARG A 50 5.57 0.63 2.44
CA ARG A 50 5.07 -0.45 3.29
C ARG A 50 3.59 -0.26 3.61
N GLU A 51 2.86 -1.36 3.61
CA GLU A 51 1.47 -1.36 4.03
C GLU A 51 1.30 -0.97 5.50
N THR A 52 0.51 0.08 5.68
CA THR A 52 0.07 0.62 6.97
C THR A 52 -1.44 0.38 7.10
N ARG A 53 -1.85 0.04 8.32
CA ARG A 53 -3.20 -0.44 8.65
C ARG A 53 -4.28 0.63 8.47
#